data_AF-A0A441BSD1-F1
#
_entry.id   AF-A0A441BSD1-F1
#
_cell.length_a   1.000
_cell.length_b   1.000
_cell.length_c   1.000
_cell.angle_alpha   90.00
_cell.angle_beta   90.00
_cell.angle_gamma   90.00
#
_symmetry.space_group_name_H-M   'P 1'
#
loop_
_entity.id
_entity.type
_entity.pdbx_description
1 polymer ?
#
loop_
_entity_poly.entity_id
_entity_poly.type
_entity_poly.pdbx_seq_one_letter_code
_entity_poly.pdbx_strand_id
1 'polypeptide(L)'
;MTLQEIVLVIARITYKPGWTLLLGVDGDRPFLQCEVSVEADASLDSHKRDGSRAPWKSGKRYLSYYMCRQEIVGAALAVFKDAEMHEVHEWFRYRGAAIFNPHLDPDVLAEVARKKTSFVTRQNAMSMAEN
;
A
#
# COMPACT_ATOMS: atom_id res chain seq x y z
N MET A 1 -11.63 -12.17 19.53
CA MET A 1 -10.23 -12.23 19.97
C MET A 1 -9.94 -11.09 20.92
N THR A 2 -9.17 -11.32 21.98
CA THR A 2 -8.64 -10.27 22.87
C THR A 2 -7.42 -9.59 22.24
N LEU A 3 -7.01 -8.43 22.76
CA LEU A 3 -5.77 -7.78 22.31
C LEU A 3 -4.54 -8.69 22.48
N GLN A 4 -4.46 -9.43 23.59
CA GLN A 4 -3.35 -10.35 23.84
C GLN A 4 -3.28 -11.46 22.79
N GLU A 5 -4.42 -12.01 22.39
CA GLU A 5 -4.45 -13.02 21.32
C GLU A 5 -4.03 -12.45 19.97
N ILE A 6 -4.40 -11.19 19.67
CA ILE A 6 -3.96 -10.50 18.46
C ILE A 6 -2.43 -10.32 18.48
N VAL A 7 -1.86 -9.83 19.60
CA VAL A 7 -0.40 -9.69 19.78
C VAL A 7 0.33 -11.00 19.47
N LEU A 8 -0.16 -12.12 20.02
CA LEU A 8 0.46 -13.43 19.83
C LEU A 8 0.41 -13.93 18.39
N VAL A 9 -0.63 -13.57 17.63
CA VAL A 9 -0.73 -13.89 16.19
C VAL A 9 0.24 -13.02 15.40
N ILE A 10 0.24 -11.70 15.63
CA ILE A 10 1.07 -10.75 14.90
C ILE A 10 2.56 -11.00 15.12
N ALA A 11 2.98 -11.34 16.35
CA ALA A 11 4.37 -11.63 16.69
C ALA A 11 4.98 -12.82 15.91
N ARG A 12 4.15 -13.65 15.26
CA ARG A 12 4.60 -14.79 14.43
C ARG A 12 4.73 -14.44 12.95
N ILE A 13 4.32 -13.23 12.56
CA ILE A 13 4.33 -12.80 11.17
C ILE A 13 5.66 -12.11 10.90
N THR A 14 6.42 -12.65 9.96
CA THR A 14 7.63 -12.05 9.44
C THR A 14 7.46 -11.72 7.96
N TYR A 15 8.27 -10.79 7.48
CA TYR A 15 8.38 -10.49 6.06
C TYR A 15 9.85 -10.24 5.70
N LYS A 16 10.11 -9.48 4.63
CA LYS A 16 11.45 -9.16 4.13
C LYS A 16 12.29 -8.37 5.16
N PRO A 17 13.63 -8.42 5.07
CA PRO A 17 14.50 -7.60 5.90
C PRO A 17 14.16 -6.11 5.82
N GLY A 18 14.16 -5.43 6.97
CA GLY A 18 13.82 -4.01 7.09
C GLY A 18 12.33 -3.69 7.00
N TRP A 19 11.46 -4.69 6.91
CA TRP A 19 10.01 -4.52 6.95
C TRP A 19 9.43 -5.12 8.22
N THR A 20 8.78 -4.28 9.02
CA THR A 20 8.21 -4.68 10.32
C THR A 20 6.72 -4.40 10.35
N LEU A 21 5.95 -5.32 10.92
CA LEU A 21 4.53 -5.10 11.20
C LEU A 21 4.36 -4.55 12.61
N LEU A 22 3.87 -3.33 12.71
CA LEU A 22 3.52 -2.67 13.96
C LEU A 22 2.07 -2.96 14.32
N LEU A 23 1.83 -3.26 15.59
CA LEU A 23 0.51 -3.27 16.19
C LEU A 23 0.39 -2.08 17.12
N GLY A 24 -0.55 -1.18 16.82
CA GLY A 24 -0.89 -0.04 17.67
C GLY A 24 -2.34 -0.10 18.13
N VAL A 25 -2.70 0.84 19.01
CA VAL A 25 -4.08 1.04 19.47
C VAL A 25 -4.41 2.53 19.33
N ASP A 26 -5.57 2.81 18.74
CA ASP A 26 -6.12 4.17 18.62
C ASP A 26 -7.44 4.21 19.40
N GLY A 27 -7.42 4.85 20.58
CA GLY A 27 -8.50 4.72 21.56
C GLY A 27 -8.62 3.28 22.06
N ASP A 28 -9.71 2.61 21.70
CA ASP A 28 -9.98 1.20 21.98
C ASP A 28 -9.77 0.28 20.76
N ARG A 29 -9.39 0.84 19.60
CA ARG A 29 -9.36 0.11 18.34
C ARG A 29 -7.92 -0.29 17.96
N PRO A 30 -7.58 -1.59 17.92
CA PRO A 30 -6.27 -2.02 17.45
C PRO A 30 -6.11 -1.75 15.94
N PHE A 31 -4.88 -1.47 15.51
CA PHE A 31 -4.54 -1.31 14.10
C PHE A 31 -3.18 -1.91 13.77
N LEU A 32 -3.03 -2.34 12.52
CA LEU A 32 -1.76 -2.75 11.94
C LEU A 32 -1.19 -1.65 11.06
N GLN A 33 0.13 -1.54 11.03
CA GLN A 33 0.84 -0.63 10.14
C GLN A 33 2.18 -1.26 9.77
N CYS A 34 2.62 -1.14 8.52
CA CYS A 34 3.98 -1.54 8.16
C CYS A 34 4.92 -0.37 8.43
N GLU A 35 6.08 -0.68 8.98
CA GLU A 35 7.24 0.20 9.07
C GLU A 35 8.35 -0.34 8.16
N VAL A 36 8.91 0.54 7.33
CA VAL A 36 10.05 0.27 6.46
C VAL A 36 11.24 1.04 7.01
N SER A 37 12.29 0.31 7.37
CA SER A 37 13.51 0.87 7.94
C SER A 37 14.46 1.39 6.85
N VAL A 38 15.47 2.17 7.25
CA VAL A 38 16.43 2.78 6.32
C VAL A 38 17.30 1.75 5.59
N GLU A 39 17.41 0.53 6.13
CA GLU A 39 18.18 -0.56 5.51
C GLU A 39 17.43 -1.21 4.34
N ALA A 40 16.10 -1.12 4.30
CA ALA A 40 15.30 -1.70 3.22
C ALA A 40 15.40 -0.86 1.95
N ASP A 41 15.51 -1.50 0.78
CA ASP A 41 15.56 -0.79 -0.51
C ASP A 41 14.33 0.08 -0.77
N ALA A 42 13.18 -0.30 -0.22
CA ALA A 42 11.96 0.50 -0.27
C ALA A 42 12.03 1.81 0.53
N SER A 43 13.12 2.07 1.26
CA SER A 43 13.36 3.40 1.83
C SER A 43 14.01 4.37 0.86
N LEU A 44 14.41 3.95 -0.35
CA LEU A 44 14.99 4.84 -1.35
C LEU A 44 13.98 5.91 -1.79
N ASP A 45 14.41 7.17 -1.83
CA ASP A 45 13.55 8.31 -2.17
C ASP A 45 13.20 8.30 -3.67
N SER A 46 11.96 7.93 -3.99
CA SER A 46 11.42 7.81 -5.34
C SER A 46 11.25 9.17 -6.06
N HIS A 47 11.26 10.27 -5.29
CA HIS A 47 11.19 11.63 -5.81
C HIS A 47 12.57 12.17 -6.17
N LYS A 48 13.52 12.14 -5.22
CA LYS A 48 14.88 12.66 -5.42
C LYS A 48 15.71 11.77 -6.33
N ARG A 49 15.63 10.45 -6.16
CA ARG A 49 16.38 9.44 -6.94
C ARG A 49 17.90 9.68 -6.95
N ASP A 50 18.43 10.23 -5.86
CA ASP A 50 19.86 10.52 -5.65
C ASP A 50 20.56 9.47 -4.77
N GLY A 51 19.87 8.37 -4.47
CA GLY A 51 20.33 7.32 -3.55
C GLY A 51 20.07 7.63 -2.08
N SER A 52 19.48 8.79 -1.75
CA SER A 52 19.04 9.07 -0.38
C SER A 52 17.92 8.13 0.04
N ARG A 53 17.88 7.85 1.35
CA ARG A 53 16.92 6.95 1.97
C ARG A 53 16.14 7.66 3.07
N ALA A 54 14.84 7.40 3.13
CA ALA A 54 13.93 7.90 4.13
C ALA A 54 13.05 6.73 4.64
N PRO A 55 13.17 6.32 5.91
CA PRO A 55 12.26 5.32 6.48
C PRO A 55 10.83 5.87 6.51
N TRP A 56 9.85 4.99 6.39
CA TRP A 56 8.44 5.38 6.31
C TRP A 56 7.49 4.35 6.92
N LYS A 57 6.23 4.76 7.06
CA LYS A 57 5.15 3.91 7.59
C LYS A 57 3.95 3.93 6.65
N SER A 58 3.35 2.77 6.43
CA SER A 58 2.15 2.64 5.60
C SER A 58 0.95 3.33 6.24
N GLY A 59 -0.20 3.36 5.56
CA GLY A 59 -1.47 3.64 6.22
C GLY A 59 -1.80 2.64 7.34
N LYS A 60 -2.63 3.07 8.30
CA LYS A 60 -3.16 2.20 9.37
C LYS A 60 -4.28 1.31 8.81
N ARG A 61 -4.26 0.02 9.12
CA ARG A 61 -5.37 -0.91 8.91
C ARG A 61 -5.98 -1.30 10.26
N TYR A 62 -7.15 -0.76 10.56
CA TYR A 62 -7.84 -1.06 11.81
C TYR A 62 -8.40 -2.48 11.83
N LEU A 63 -8.31 -3.09 13.01
CA LEU A 63 -8.82 -4.42 13.29
C LEU A 63 -10.12 -4.34 14.11
N SER A 64 -10.81 -5.47 14.18
CA SER A 64 -12.00 -5.67 15.01
C SER A 64 -11.74 -6.81 15.99
N TYR A 65 -12.20 -6.68 17.23
CA TYR A 65 -12.14 -7.76 18.22
C TYR A 65 -13.02 -8.96 17.86
N TYR A 66 -13.90 -8.86 16.87
CA TYR A 66 -14.71 -9.97 16.36
C TYR A 66 -14.01 -10.78 15.27
N MET A 67 -12.84 -10.36 14.81
CA MET A 67 -12.08 -11.10 13.80
C MET A 67 -11.61 -12.45 14.35
N CYS A 68 -11.64 -13.47 13.50
CA CYS A 68 -10.97 -14.72 13.71
C CYS A 68 -9.48 -14.62 13.36
N ARG A 69 -8.70 -15.64 13.75
CA ARG A 69 -7.26 -15.70 13.51
C ARG A 69 -6.89 -15.52 12.03
N GLN A 70 -7.62 -16.17 11.12
CA GLN A 70 -7.33 -16.12 9.69
C GLN A 70 -7.55 -14.71 9.12
N GLU A 71 -8.56 -13.99 9.62
CA GLU A 71 -8.81 -12.61 9.21
C GLU A 71 -7.71 -11.66 9.71
N ILE A 72 -7.16 -11.89 10.91
CA ILE A 72 -5.99 -11.12 11.40
C ILE A 72 -4.76 -11.37 10.52
N VAL A 73 -4.47 -12.62 10.17
CA VAL A 73 -3.37 -12.96 9.25
C VAL A 73 -3.61 -12.36 7.86
N GLY A 74 -4.83 -12.40 7.35
CA GLY A 74 -5.22 -11.78 6.09
C GLY A 74 -5.06 -10.26 6.11
N ALA A 75 -5.44 -9.60 7.21
CA ALA A 75 -5.26 -8.17 7.40
C ALA A 75 -3.76 -7.78 7.41
N ALA A 76 -2.93 -8.57 8.09
CA ALA A 76 -1.48 -8.39 8.07
C ALA A 76 -0.88 -8.53 6.66
N LEU A 77 -1.25 -9.58 5.93
CA LEU A 77 -0.82 -9.76 4.54
C LEU A 77 -1.25 -8.59 3.65
N ALA A 78 -2.47 -8.09 3.84
CA ALA A 78 -2.97 -6.94 3.09
C ALA A 78 -2.14 -5.67 3.37
N VAL A 79 -1.67 -5.45 4.60
CA VAL A 79 -0.82 -4.28 4.91
C VAL A 79 0.47 -4.31 4.08
N PHE A 80 1.13 -5.47 4.01
CA PHE A 80 2.33 -5.62 3.19
C PHE A 80 2.05 -5.47 1.69
N LYS A 81 0.94 -6.04 1.19
CA LYS A 81 0.56 -5.89 -0.22
C LYS A 81 0.34 -4.43 -0.59
N ASP A 82 -0.37 -3.68 0.23
CA ASP A 82 -0.64 -2.27 -0.04
C ASP A 82 0.65 -1.44 -0.01
N ALA A 83 1.54 -1.72 0.94
CA ALA A 83 2.81 -1.05 1.08
C ALA A 83 3.77 -1.37 -0.10
N GLU A 84 3.84 -2.62 -0.56
CA GLU A 84 4.58 -2.99 -1.77
C GLU A 84 3.97 -2.35 -3.03
N MET A 85 2.63 -2.29 -3.12
CA MET A 85 1.98 -1.64 -4.26
C MET A 85 2.21 -0.14 -4.28
N HIS A 86 2.36 0.50 -3.12
CA HIS A 86 2.77 1.89 -3.00
C HIS A 86 4.13 2.10 -3.69
N GLU A 87 5.13 1.28 -3.35
CA GLU A 87 6.46 1.31 -3.98
C GLU A 87 6.37 1.09 -5.50
N VAL A 88 5.62 0.08 -5.94
CA VAL A 88 5.43 -0.22 -7.37
C VAL A 88 4.90 1.02 -8.10
N HIS A 89 3.90 1.70 -7.53
CA HIS A 89 3.28 2.87 -8.13
C HIS A 89 4.18 4.11 -8.13
N GLU A 90 5.04 4.27 -7.12
CA GLU A 90 6.01 5.38 -7.08
C GLU A 90 7.15 5.22 -8.08
N TRP A 91 7.65 3.99 -8.23
CA TRP A 91 8.82 3.69 -9.06
C TRP A 91 8.48 3.42 -10.52
N PHE A 92 7.28 2.91 -10.82
CA PHE A 92 6.87 2.63 -12.19
C PHE A 92 6.71 3.92 -13.01
N ARG A 93 7.36 3.98 -14.17
CA ARG A 93 7.36 5.17 -15.03
C ARG A 93 6.98 4.85 -16.46
N TYR A 94 6.07 5.65 -17.00
CA TYR A 94 5.74 5.69 -18.42
C TYR A 94 6.24 7.03 -18.99
N ARG A 95 7.09 6.96 -20.03
CA ARG A 95 7.74 8.15 -20.63
C ARG A 95 8.47 9.03 -19.59
N GLY A 96 9.13 8.40 -18.63
CA GLY A 96 9.86 9.07 -17.54
C GLY A 96 8.99 9.63 -16.41
N ALA A 97 7.66 9.64 -16.55
CA ALA A 97 6.73 10.12 -15.53
C ALA A 97 6.09 8.97 -14.74
N ALA A 98 5.93 9.14 -13.43
CA ALA A 98 5.28 8.16 -12.55
C ALA A 98 3.75 8.38 -12.55
N ILE A 99 3.09 7.98 -13.63
CA ILE A 99 1.66 8.29 -13.88
C ILE A 99 0.69 7.56 -12.94
N PHE A 100 1.16 6.58 -12.18
CA PHE A 100 0.38 5.85 -11.18
C PHE A 100 0.76 6.22 -9.74
N ASN A 101 1.66 7.19 -9.55
CA ASN A 101 2.15 7.55 -8.23
C ASN A 101 0.98 7.96 -7.31
N PRO A 102 0.87 7.37 -6.11
CA PRO A 102 -0.26 7.62 -5.20
C PRO A 102 -0.26 9.04 -4.62
N HIS A 103 0.84 9.78 -4.75
CA HIS A 103 0.99 11.16 -4.30
C HIS A 103 0.67 12.20 -5.38
N LEU A 104 0.11 11.79 -6.52
CA LEU A 104 -0.45 12.73 -7.50
C LEU A 104 -1.65 13.46 -6.91
N ASP A 105 -1.76 14.76 -7.21
CA ASP A 105 -2.86 15.60 -6.73
C ASP A 105 -4.21 15.07 -7.28
N PRO A 106 -5.13 14.62 -6.39
CA PRO A 106 -6.41 14.07 -6.81
C PRO A 106 -7.30 15.11 -7.53
N ASP A 107 -7.19 16.39 -7.24
CA ASP A 107 -7.98 17.44 -7.89
C ASP A 107 -7.51 17.67 -9.34
N VAL A 108 -6.20 17.63 -9.56
CA VAL A 108 -5.63 17.67 -10.93
C VAL A 108 -6.03 16.42 -11.71
N LEU A 109 -5.99 15.25 -11.08
CA LEU A 109 -6.44 14.00 -11.72
C LEU A 109 -7.93 14.05 -12.09
N ALA A 110 -8.78 14.65 -11.25
CA ALA A 110 -10.19 14.84 -11.55
C ALA A 110 -10.40 15.68 -12.82
N GLU A 111 -9.62 16.74 -13.00
CA GLU A 111 -9.66 17.57 -14.22
C GLU A 111 -9.19 16.81 -15.48
N VAL A 112 -8.22 15.90 -15.34
CA VAL A 112 -7.83 14.99 -16.44
C VAL A 112 -8.98 14.03 -16.76
N ALA A 113 -9.58 13.42 -15.73
CA ALA A 113 -10.64 12.42 -15.87
C ALA A 113 -11.96 12.99 -16.42
N ARG A 114 -12.20 14.30 -16.33
CA ARG A 114 -13.39 14.96 -16.93
C ARG A 114 -13.31 15.07 -18.45
N LYS A 115 -12.12 15.02 -19.04
CA LYS A 115 -11.93 15.18 -20.50
C LYS A 115 -12.16 13.84 -21.19
N LYS A 116 -13.16 13.75 -22.07
CA LYS A 116 -13.44 12.54 -22.86
C LYS A 116 -12.21 12.03 -23.63
N THR A 117 -11.38 12.95 -24.12
CA THR A 117 -10.14 12.63 -24.86
C THR A 117 -9.06 12.00 -23.98
N SER A 118 -9.18 12.03 -22.66
CA SER A 118 -8.23 11.37 -21.74
C SER A 118 -8.43 9.85 -21.69
N PHE A 119 -9.56 9.33 -22.14
CA PHE A 119 -9.86 7.91 -22.13
C PHE A 119 -9.35 7.23 -23.40
N VAL A 120 -8.44 6.28 -23.22
CA VAL A 120 -7.92 5.43 -24.29
C VAL A 120 -8.45 4.02 -24.08
N THR A 121 -9.56 3.70 -24.76
CA THR A 121 -10.24 2.40 -24.63
C THR A 121 -10.11 1.59 -25.92
N ARG A 122 -10.04 0.26 -25.82
CA ARG A 122 -10.18 -0.62 -26.98
C ARG A 122 -11.58 -0.47 -27.60
N GLN A 123 -11.72 -0.58 -28.92
CA GLN A 123 -13.02 -0.43 -29.59
C GLN A 123 -14.04 -1.48 -29.12
N ASN A 124 -13.57 -2.68 -28.82
CA ASN A 124 -14.37 -3.79 -28.31
C ASN A 124 -14.40 -3.84 -26.77
N ALA A 125 -14.15 -2.72 -26.06
CA ALA A 125 -13.95 -2.70 -24.60
C ALA A 125 -15.04 -3.41 -23.82
N MET A 126 -16.27 -3.33 -24.33
CA MET A 126 -17.48 -3.84 -23.72
C MET A 126 -18.18 -4.92 -24.56
N SER A 127 -17.53 -5.45 -25.60
CA SER A 127 -18.04 -6.58 -26.37
C SER A 127 -17.17 -7.81 -26.13
N MET A 128 -17.80 -8.98 -26.02
CA MET A 128 -17.12 -10.28 -25.97
C MET A 128 -16.51 -10.72 -27.31
N ALA A 129 -16.60 -9.86 -28.34
CA ALA A 129 -15.98 -10.10 -29.63
C ALA A 129 -14.47 -9.83 -29.54
N GLU A 130 -13.67 -10.84 -29.86
CA GLU A 130 -12.23 -10.70 -30.11
C GLU A 130 -12.02 -10.30 -31.57
N ASN A 131 -11.07 -9.39 -31.81
CA ASN A 131 -10.65 -9.01 -33.17
C ASN A 131 -9.58 -10.00 -33.66
#